data_AF-A0A1F8QCK2-F1
#
_entry.id   AF-A0A1F8QCK2-F1
#
_cell.length_a   1.000
_cell.length_b   1.000
_cell.length_c   1.000
_cell.angle_alpha   90.00
_cell.angle_beta   90.00
_cell.angle_gamma   90.00
#
_symmetry.space_group_name_H-M   'P 1'
#
loop_
_entity.id
_entity.type
_entity.pdbx_description
1 polymer ?
#
loop_
_entity_poly.entity_id
_entity_poly.type
_entity_poly.pdbx_seq_one_letter_code
_entity_poly.pdbx_strand_id
1 'polypeptide(L)'
;PGSNTLTFGMLGCDFHCGYCFTGDTRVVTSKGVLPLQEVFALGERVQRTPDAEISFPVALKAIAASGTWREVRGVFKHHYAGKLMVIRPFYLPALRCTPEHRVYATLDPNGKHIEPITACALTPAHYLLTPKKISHYQSEGQLSLRGRCVPEAIFSNAMKLQYVEEDCFAKGARNDNESTALSEATALNLEQYDLVPLREISTEEFDGDVYNMEVDEEHNYLANFFLVKNCQNWLTSQTLRDPHAGIEPQLVTAEQMVTLGKRYGAKLVGSSYNEPLITSEWGVEVFKVAKQNGLRCVYISNGNTTPEVLEYIRPYVDGYKIDLKTMNDKNYRKLGGVLQNVLDSIKRVYEMGFWHEIVTLIVPGFNDSTEELMDAAQYIRSVSPDIPWHVTAYHQDYNMTDHDNTTAQTLIRAAEIGLEAGLHFVYAGNLPGRVGPYENTYCPKCNSPLIERYGYHISQDKLSGRGVCPKCGEEIPGIWK
;
A
#
# COMPACT_ATOMS: atom_id res chain seq x y z
N PRO A 1 9.53 -22.31 -3.67
CA PRO A 1 8.93 -22.18 -2.30
C PRO A 1 9.50 -23.16 -1.25
N GLY A 2 9.48 -22.82 0.05
CA GLY A 2 9.76 -23.74 1.16
C GLY A 2 11.24 -23.93 1.56
N SER A 3 12.12 -23.01 1.19
CA SER A 3 13.50 -22.92 1.71
C SER A 3 13.70 -21.61 2.45
N ASN A 4 14.47 -21.62 3.55
CA ASN A 4 14.86 -20.40 4.26
C ASN A 4 15.53 -19.43 3.28
N THR A 5 14.97 -18.22 3.18
CA THR A 5 15.39 -17.20 2.22
C THR A 5 15.60 -15.90 2.98
N LEU A 6 16.75 -15.24 2.77
CA LEU A 6 16.94 -13.86 3.21
C LEU A 6 16.36 -12.94 2.13
N THR A 7 15.21 -12.31 2.38
CA THR A 7 14.69 -11.24 1.50
C THR A 7 15.19 -9.87 1.97
N PHE A 8 15.60 -9.05 1.01
CA PHE A 8 15.90 -7.63 1.22
C PHE A 8 15.17 -6.78 0.17
N GLY A 9 15.03 -5.50 0.46
CA GLY A 9 14.56 -4.46 -0.47
C GLY A 9 15.33 -3.17 -0.19
N MET A 10 15.29 -2.23 -1.13
CA MET A 10 15.91 -0.92 -0.95
C MET A 10 14.92 0.12 -0.41
N LEU A 11 15.43 1.00 0.43
CA LEU A 11 14.66 2.00 1.17
C LEU A 11 14.52 3.27 0.33
N GLY A 12 13.29 3.61 -0.07
CA GLY A 12 13.03 4.84 -0.82
C GLY A 12 11.58 5.06 -1.23
N CYS A 13 11.04 6.21 -0.85
CA CYS A 13 10.15 7.00 -1.70
C CYS A 13 11.07 7.98 -2.49
N ASP A 14 10.56 8.59 -3.55
CA ASP A 14 11.27 9.57 -4.38
C ASP A 14 11.18 11.01 -3.85
N PHE A 15 10.45 11.24 -2.74
CA PHE A 15 10.25 12.54 -2.07
C PHE A 15 9.55 13.64 -2.89
N HIS A 16 9.44 13.47 -4.21
CA HIS A 16 8.62 14.26 -5.14
C HIS A 16 7.11 13.94 -5.06
N CYS A 17 6.64 13.53 -3.89
CA CYS A 17 5.27 13.07 -3.67
C CYS A 17 4.29 14.25 -3.82
N GLY A 18 3.62 14.35 -4.97
CA GLY A 18 2.83 15.51 -5.42
C GLY A 18 1.51 15.79 -4.68
N TYR A 19 1.50 15.62 -3.35
CA TYR A 19 0.33 15.70 -2.47
C TYR A 19 0.56 16.69 -1.32
N CYS A 20 0.90 17.94 -1.61
CA CYS A 20 1.34 18.93 -0.62
C CYS A 20 0.54 20.25 -0.67
N PHE A 21 0.69 21.07 0.36
CA PHE A 21 0.04 22.35 0.60
C PHE A 21 1.05 23.50 0.62
N THR A 22 0.58 24.74 0.45
CA THR A 22 1.41 25.91 0.78
C THR A 22 1.55 26.08 2.30
N GLY A 23 2.71 26.59 2.75
CA GLY A 23 3.06 26.68 4.18
C GLY A 23 2.13 27.51 5.06
N ASP A 24 1.29 28.38 4.48
CA ASP A 24 0.24 29.16 5.13
C ASP A 24 -1.05 28.36 5.44
N THR A 25 -1.17 27.13 4.93
CA THR A 25 -2.28 26.21 5.24
C THR A 25 -2.24 25.82 6.72
N ARG A 26 -3.34 26.06 7.43
CA ARG A 26 -3.43 25.87 8.88
C ARG A 26 -3.88 24.47 9.26
N VAL A 27 -3.31 23.95 10.34
CA VAL A 27 -3.63 22.66 10.94
C VAL A 27 -4.14 22.86 12.36
N VAL A 28 -5.14 22.08 12.78
CA VAL A 28 -5.65 22.14 14.15
C VAL A 28 -4.82 21.20 15.03
N THR A 29 -3.95 21.77 15.87
CA THR A 29 -3.00 21.04 16.71
C THR A 29 -3.24 21.22 18.20
N SER A 30 -2.65 20.36 19.03
CA SER A 30 -2.66 20.48 20.50
C SER A 30 -1.96 21.73 21.02
N LYS A 31 -1.15 22.40 20.19
CA LYS A 31 -0.49 23.68 20.48
C LYS A 31 -1.22 24.87 19.81
N GLY A 32 -2.46 24.66 19.32
CA GLY A 32 -3.30 25.66 18.68
C GLY A 32 -3.48 25.45 17.17
N VAL A 33 -4.13 26.41 16.50
CA VAL A 33 -4.30 26.39 15.05
C VAL A 33 -3.08 27.06 14.39
N LEU A 34 -2.19 26.27 13.79
CA LEU A 34 -0.87 26.70 13.32
C LEU A 34 -0.70 26.45 11.81
N PRO A 35 -0.06 27.37 11.04
CA PRO A 35 0.37 27.12 9.67
C PRO A 35 1.34 25.92 9.56
N LEU A 36 1.29 25.15 8.47
CA LEU A 36 2.19 24.00 8.25
C LEU A 36 3.68 24.36 8.33
N GLN A 37 4.07 25.55 7.90
CA GLN A 37 5.46 26.03 8.05
C GLN A 37 5.87 26.26 9.53
N GLU A 38 4.92 26.60 10.40
CA GLU A 38 5.15 26.75 11.85
C GLU A 38 5.12 25.38 12.55
N VAL A 39 4.21 24.48 12.14
CA VAL A 39 4.20 23.07 12.58
C VAL A 39 5.53 22.39 12.21
N PHE A 40 6.07 22.66 11.01
CA PHE A 40 7.41 22.21 10.61
C PHE A 40 8.51 22.84 11.49
N ALA A 41 8.39 24.11 11.88
CA ALA A 41 9.35 24.77 12.77
C ALA A 41 9.31 24.29 14.24
N LEU A 42 8.32 23.47 14.64
CA LEU A 42 8.22 22.86 15.98
C LEU A 42 9.01 21.55 16.15
N GLY A 43 9.73 21.07 15.12
CA GLY A 43 10.52 19.85 15.21
C GLY A 43 11.82 20.00 15.99
N GLU A 44 12.05 19.08 16.94
CA GLU A 44 13.31 19.02 17.68
C GLU A 44 14.43 18.39 16.83
N ARG A 45 14.05 17.51 15.90
CA ARG A 45 14.92 16.92 14.89
C ARG A 45 14.41 17.33 13.51
N VAL A 46 15.34 17.67 12.60
CA VAL A 46 15.07 17.88 11.18
C VAL A 46 16.09 17.10 10.37
N GLN A 47 15.63 16.25 9.45
CA GLN A 47 16.47 15.62 8.43
C GLN A 47 16.39 16.39 7.11
N ARG A 48 17.46 16.32 6.32
CA ARG A 48 17.57 16.90 4.99
C ARG A 48 18.08 15.87 4.00
N THR A 49 17.58 15.94 2.77
CA THR A 49 18.19 15.34 1.57
C THR A 49 18.33 16.42 0.48
N PRO A 50 18.90 16.16 -0.71
CA PRO A 50 19.17 17.21 -1.72
C PRO A 50 17.94 17.96 -2.26
N ASP A 51 16.75 17.47 -1.94
CA ASP A 51 15.44 17.69 -2.54
C ASP A 51 14.35 18.09 -1.52
N ALA A 52 14.45 17.58 -0.28
CA ALA A 52 13.42 17.69 0.75
C ALA A 52 13.99 17.80 2.18
N GLU A 53 13.17 18.34 3.09
CA GLU A 53 13.41 18.35 4.53
C GLU A 53 12.22 17.68 5.26
N ILE A 54 12.50 17.03 6.40
CA ILE A 54 11.49 16.36 7.23
C ILE A 54 11.71 16.74 8.68
N SER A 55 10.67 17.23 9.33
CA SER A 55 10.66 17.73 10.69
C SER A 55 9.86 16.81 11.62
N PHE A 56 10.33 16.67 12.86
CA PHE A 56 9.80 15.72 13.85
C PHE A 56 9.39 16.47 15.14
N PRO A 57 8.13 16.95 15.23
CA PRO A 57 7.62 17.61 16.42
C PRO A 57 7.39 16.63 17.58
N VAL A 58 7.90 16.98 18.77
CA VAL A 58 7.68 16.18 19.99
C VAL A 58 6.41 16.65 20.71
N ALA A 59 5.61 15.68 21.17
CA ALA A 59 4.34 15.89 21.87
C ALA A 59 3.42 16.92 21.18
N LEU A 60 3.23 16.75 19.88
CA LEU A 60 2.31 17.54 19.06
C LEU A 60 1.24 16.61 18.50
N LYS A 61 -0.02 16.86 18.84
CA LYS A 61 -1.15 16.14 18.27
C LYS A 61 -1.88 16.99 17.25
N ALA A 62 -2.54 16.37 16.30
CA ALA A 62 -3.52 16.99 15.41
C ALA A 62 -4.82 16.19 15.38
N ILE A 63 -5.89 16.80 14.86
CA ILE A 63 -7.20 16.13 14.76
C ILE A 63 -7.32 15.38 13.43
N ALA A 64 -7.79 14.14 13.54
CA ALA A 64 -8.10 13.23 12.44
C ALA A 64 -9.62 13.08 12.22
N ALA A 65 -10.02 12.22 11.28
CA ALA A 65 -11.39 11.94 10.86
C ALA A 65 -12.32 11.57 12.03
N SER A 66 -11.84 10.75 12.96
CA SER A 66 -12.56 10.37 14.18
C SER A 66 -12.91 11.55 15.12
N GLY A 67 -12.38 12.75 14.87
CA GLY A 67 -12.46 13.89 15.78
C GLY A 67 -11.54 13.79 16.99
N THR A 68 -10.69 12.74 17.04
CA THR A 68 -9.73 12.50 18.13
C THR A 68 -8.34 13.07 17.82
N TRP A 69 -7.50 13.13 18.86
CA TRP A 69 -6.13 13.65 18.81
C TRP A 69 -5.12 12.54 18.51
N ARG A 70 -4.46 12.62 17.35
CA ARG A 70 -3.40 11.71 16.89
C ARG A 70 -2.03 12.39 16.96
N GLU A 71 -0.96 11.67 17.35
CA GLU A 71 0.39 12.25 17.42
C GLU A 71 0.92 12.52 16.01
N VAL A 72 1.44 13.72 15.77
CA VAL A 72 2.11 14.10 14.53
C VAL A 72 3.43 13.36 14.42
N ARG A 73 3.55 12.45 13.45
CA ARG A 73 4.74 11.61 13.25
C ARG A 73 5.77 12.24 12.33
N GLY A 74 5.35 13.14 11.45
CA GLY A 74 6.25 13.90 10.59
C GLY A 74 5.59 15.12 9.96
N VAL A 75 6.39 16.13 9.67
CA VAL A 75 6.02 17.28 8.84
C VAL A 75 7.01 17.38 7.70
N PHE A 76 6.50 17.30 6.48
CA PHE A 76 7.29 17.27 5.25
C PHE A 76 7.41 18.67 4.68
N LYS A 77 8.54 18.92 4.01
CA LYS A 77 8.80 20.12 3.24
C LYS A 77 9.61 19.74 2.00
N HIS A 78 9.20 20.17 0.82
CA HIS A 78 10.04 20.12 -0.37
C HIS A 78 9.76 21.30 -1.30
N HIS A 79 10.69 21.56 -2.22
CA HIS A 79 10.48 22.57 -3.25
C HIS A 79 9.51 22.06 -4.33
N TYR A 80 8.63 22.94 -4.81
CA TYR A 80 7.68 22.65 -5.89
C TYR A 80 7.53 23.88 -6.80
N ALA A 81 7.72 23.65 -8.10
CA ALA A 81 7.45 24.61 -9.16
C ALA A 81 6.41 24.02 -10.11
N GLY A 82 5.27 24.69 -10.26
CA GLY A 82 4.12 24.21 -11.04
C GLY A 82 2.79 24.77 -10.56
N LYS A 83 1.69 24.16 -11.02
CA LYS A 83 0.33 24.63 -10.73
C LYS A 83 -0.18 24.14 -9.37
N LEU A 84 -0.69 25.05 -8.56
CA LEU A 84 -1.54 24.71 -7.42
C LEU A 84 -3.02 24.82 -7.80
N MET A 85 -3.83 23.95 -7.18
CA MET A 85 -5.26 24.10 -7.06
C MET A 85 -5.57 25.03 -5.89
N VAL A 86 -6.44 26.00 -6.13
CA VAL A 86 -6.95 26.92 -5.10
C VAL A 86 -8.44 26.67 -4.96
N ILE A 87 -8.79 25.86 -3.97
CA ILE A 87 -10.16 25.45 -3.66
C ILE A 87 -10.74 26.47 -2.70
N ARG A 88 -11.81 27.18 -3.09
CA ARG A 88 -12.45 28.22 -2.28
C ARG A 88 -13.82 27.73 -1.79
N PRO A 89 -13.93 27.24 -0.55
CA PRO A 89 -15.20 26.88 0.07
C PRO A 89 -16.02 28.12 0.44
N PHE A 90 -17.28 27.94 0.80
CA PHE A 90 -18.01 28.95 1.56
C PHE A 90 -17.58 28.93 3.04
N TYR A 91 -17.63 30.11 3.69
CA TYR A 91 -17.41 30.35 5.13
C TYR A 91 -16.04 30.03 5.73
N LEU A 92 -15.20 29.22 5.08
CA LEU A 92 -13.88 28.78 5.57
C LEU A 92 -12.71 29.26 4.67
N PRO A 93 -11.43 29.14 5.11
CA PRO A 93 -10.28 29.54 4.32
C PRO A 93 -10.12 28.74 3.02
N ALA A 94 -9.52 29.35 2.00
CA ALA A 94 -9.17 28.64 0.77
C ALA A 94 -8.06 27.61 1.03
N LEU A 95 -8.17 26.43 0.41
CA LEU A 95 -7.15 25.38 0.46
C LEU A 95 -6.27 25.50 -0.79
N ARG A 96 -4.95 25.64 -0.59
CA ARG A 96 -3.95 25.81 -1.66
C ARG A 96 -3.04 24.58 -1.66
N CYS A 97 -3.19 23.73 -2.67
CA CYS A 97 -2.58 22.40 -2.71
C CYS A 97 -2.17 21.98 -4.12
N THR A 98 -1.25 21.02 -4.22
CA THR A 98 -0.85 20.43 -5.50
C THR A 98 -2.02 19.65 -6.15
N PRO A 99 -2.01 19.44 -7.48
CA PRO A 99 -3.16 18.90 -8.21
C PRO A 99 -3.63 17.53 -7.72
N GLU A 100 -2.69 16.67 -7.32
CA GLU A 100 -3.00 15.29 -6.90
C GLU A 100 -3.35 15.18 -5.41
N HIS A 101 -3.20 16.24 -4.61
CA HIS A 101 -3.52 16.18 -3.18
C HIS A 101 -4.99 15.78 -2.97
N ARG A 102 -5.26 14.80 -2.10
CA ARG A 102 -6.60 14.23 -1.91
C ARG A 102 -7.35 14.82 -0.72
N VAL A 103 -8.47 15.47 -1.01
CA VAL A 103 -9.41 16.03 -0.02
C VAL A 103 -10.62 15.11 0.09
N TYR A 104 -11.11 14.86 1.30
CA TYR A 104 -12.34 14.10 1.49
C TYR A 104 -13.55 14.96 1.09
N ALA A 105 -14.32 14.46 0.13
CA ALA A 105 -15.45 15.17 -0.45
C ALA A 105 -16.63 14.23 -0.77
N THR A 106 -17.77 14.81 -1.10
CA THR A 106 -18.93 14.09 -1.65
C THR A 106 -19.72 14.94 -2.64
N LEU A 107 -20.41 14.27 -3.57
CA LEU A 107 -21.43 14.85 -4.47
C LEU A 107 -22.86 14.61 -3.94
N ASP A 108 -23.05 13.75 -2.94
CA ASP A 108 -24.37 13.40 -2.40
C ASP A 108 -24.50 13.88 -0.94
N PRO A 109 -25.06 15.09 -0.71
CA PRO A 109 -25.22 15.64 0.63
C PRO A 109 -26.27 14.94 1.49
N ASN A 110 -27.00 13.95 0.96
CA ASN A 110 -27.96 13.12 1.71
C ASN A 110 -27.54 11.63 1.77
N GLY A 111 -26.37 11.29 1.22
CA GLY A 111 -25.96 9.92 0.94
C GLY A 111 -25.18 9.24 2.07
N LYS A 112 -24.40 8.24 1.66
CA LYS A 112 -23.39 7.56 2.51
C LYS A 112 -22.00 7.52 1.89
N HIS A 113 -21.82 8.06 0.69
CA HIS A 113 -20.54 8.02 -0.01
C HIS A 113 -19.69 9.25 0.36
N ILE A 114 -18.54 8.99 0.97
CA ILE A 114 -17.43 9.92 1.09
C ILE A 114 -16.26 9.27 0.37
N GLU A 115 -15.47 10.03 -0.38
CA GLU A 115 -14.19 9.53 -0.90
C GLU A 115 -13.10 10.63 -0.91
N PRO A 116 -11.81 10.23 -0.85
CA PRO A 116 -10.67 11.14 -0.96
C PRO A 116 -10.38 11.47 -2.44
N ILE A 117 -10.98 12.55 -2.95
CA ILE A 117 -10.90 13.01 -4.34
C ILE A 117 -9.66 13.90 -4.54
N THR A 118 -8.96 13.77 -5.67
CA THR A 118 -7.82 14.64 -6.01
C THR A 118 -8.28 16.08 -6.25
N ALA A 119 -7.47 17.05 -5.82
CA ALA A 119 -7.80 18.47 -5.93
C ALA A 119 -8.09 18.91 -7.37
N CYS A 120 -7.45 18.28 -8.37
CA CYS A 120 -7.67 18.49 -9.80
C CYS A 120 -9.01 17.93 -10.34
N ALA A 121 -9.64 16.97 -9.63
CA ALA A 121 -10.91 16.36 -10.00
C ALA A 121 -12.13 16.97 -9.28
N LEU A 122 -11.90 17.77 -8.24
CA LEU A 122 -12.97 18.51 -7.55
C LEU A 122 -13.67 19.50 -8.50
N THR A 123 -14.97 19.69 -8.26
CA THR A 123 -15.82 20.65 -8.97
C THR A 123 -16.67 21.43 -7.97
N PRO A 124 -17.22 22.62 -8.31
CA PRO A 124 -18.13 23.37 -7.43
C PRO A 124 -19.42 22.63 -7.00
N ALA A 125 -19.72 21.46 -7.57
CA ALA A 125 -20.83 20.61 -7.12
C ALA A 125 -20.48 19.75 -5.89
N HIS A 126 -19.19 19.67 -5.52
CA HIS A 126 -18.74 18.90 -4.36
C HIS A 126 -18.88 19.69 -3.05
N TYR A 127 -19.09 18.94 -1.98
CA TYR A 127 -19.00 19.40 -0.60
C TYR A 127 -17.73 18.83 0.04
N LEU A 128 -16.97 19.66 0.74
CA LEU A 128 -15.85 19.22 1.58
C LEU A 128 -16.34 18.90 3.00
N LEU A 129 -15.63 18.01 3.68
CA LEU A 129 -16.01 17.54 5.02
C LEU A 129 -15.19 18.21 6.14
N THR A 130 -15.87 18.60 7.21
CA THR A 130 -15.28 18.97 8.52
C THR A 130 -15.99 18.22 9.66
N PRO A 131 -15.28 17.64 10.67
CA PRO A 131 -15.94 16.92 11.75
C PRO A 131 -16.81 17.82 12.64
N LYS A 132 -18.08 17.41 12.88
CA LYS A 132 -19.00 18.09 13.82
C LYS A 132 -18.54 18.04 15.26
N LYS A 133 -17.80 16.99 15.63
CA LYS A 133 -17.28 16.75 16.97
C LYS A 133 -15.76 16.74 16.92
N ILE A 134 -15.16 17.82 17.40
CA ILE A 134 -13.75 17.86 17.78
C ILE A 134 -13.68 17.53 19.27
N SER A 135 -12.92 16.51 19.65
CA SER A 135 -12.77 16.10 21.05
C SER A 135 -12.18 17.24 21.90
N HIS A 136 -12.82 17.49 23.05
CA HIS A 136 -12.74 18.72 23.86
C HIS A 136 -11.55 19.66 23.59
N TYR A 137 -11.81 20.72 22.83
CA TYR A 137 -10.88 21.85 22.66
C TYR A 137 -10.83 22.71 23.94
N GLN A 138 -10.23 22.17 25.00
CA GLN A 138 -9.88 22.94 26.20
C GLN A 138 -8.50 23.56 26.01
N SER A 139 -8.47 24.80 25.53
CA SER A 139 -7.25 25.59 25.44
C SER A 139 -6.86 26.12 26.82
N GLU A 140 -5.83 25.52 27.44
CA GLU A 140 -5.08 26.16 28.53
C GLU A 140 -4.24 27.32 27.98
N GLY A 141 -4.91 28.38 27.56
CA GLY A 141 -4.31 29.56 26.95
C GLY A 141 -5.32 30.35 26.12
N GLN A 142 -5.63 31.57 26.56
CA GLN A 142 -6.48 32.48 25.79
C GLN A 142 -5.83 32.80 24.44
N LEU A 143 -6.60 32.66 23.35
CA LEU A 143 -6.13 32.79 21.97
C LEU A 143 -5.95 34.27 21.58
N SER A 144 -4.92 34.91 22.15
CA SER A 144 -4.63 36.35 22.05
C SER A 144 -3.98 36.74 20.72
N LEU A 145 -4.71 36.57 19.61
CA LEU A 145 -4.35 37.18 18.33
C LEU A 145 -4.62 38.70 18.38
N ARG A 146 -3.60 39.51 18.06
CA ARG A 146 -3.62 40.97 18.21
C ARG A 146 -4.75 41.63 17.39
N GLY A 147 -5.78 42.10 18.07
CA GLY A 147 -6.61 43.24 17.62
C GLY A 147 -7.91 42.93 16.87
N ARG A 148 -8.26 41.66 16.61
CA ARG A 148 -9.61 41.26 16.18
C ARG A 148 -9.97 39.90 16.77
N CYS A 149 -11.09 39.83 17.49
CA CYS A 149 -11.65 38.55 17.91
C CYS A 149 -12.05 37.74 16.67
N VAL A 150 -11.54 36.51 16.55
CA VAL A 150 -12.25 35.45 15.85
C VAL A 150 -13.30 34.97 16.85
N PRO A 151 -14.60 35.30 16.70
CA PRO A 151 -15.56 35.05 17.77
C PRO A 151 -16.02 33.59 17.74
N GLU A 152 -16.55 33.12 18.87
CA GLU A 152 -17.28 31.84 19.00
C GLU A 152 -18.39 31.70 17.94
N ALA A 153 -18.86 32.83 17.39
CA ALA A 153 -19.77 32.97 16.27
C ALA A 153 -19.47 32.08 15.04
N ILE A 154 -18.21 31.70 14.77
CA ILE A 154 -17.93 30.78 13.64
C ILE A 154 -18.49 29.37 13.92
N PHE A 155 -18.35 28.86 15.14
CA PHE A 155 -18.97 27.61 15.56
C PHE A 155 -20.45 27.79 15.94
N SER A 156 -20.81 28.88 16.63
CA SER A 156 -22.17 29.04 17.16
C SER A 156 -23.23 29.41 16.11
N ASN A 157 -22.85 29.97 14.96
CA ASN A 157 -23.80 30.29 13.89
C ASN A 157 -24.15 29.10 13.00
N ALA A 158 -23.28 28.08 12.91
CA ALA A 158 -23.62 26.81 12.27
C ALA A 158 -24.75 26.09 13.03
N MET A 159 -24.73 26.12 14.37
CA MET A 159 -25.70 25.46 15.24
C MET A 159 -27.10 26.11 15.31
N LYS A 160 -27.42 27.12 14.47
CA LYS A 160 -28.73 27.82 14.51
C LYS A 160 -29.73 27.41 13.43
N LEU A 161 -29.47 26.33 12.69
CA LEU A 161 -30.37 25.80 11.64
C LEU A 161 -30.96 24.42 11.98
N GLN A 162 -31.71 24.36 13.08
CA GLN A 162 -32.75 23.34 13.29
C GLN A 162 -33.85 23.93 14.17
N TYR A 163 -35.08 24.03 13.64
CA TYR A 163 -36.35 23.91 14.37
C TYR A 163 -37.56 24.02 13.41
N VAL A 164 -38.01 22.87 12.92
CA VAL A 164 -39.43 22.58 12.67
C VAL A 164 -39.64 21.17 13.22
N GLU A 165 -40.54 21.03 14.18
CA GLU A 165 -40.86 19.76 14.83
C GLU A 165 -41.97 19.04 14.08
N GLU A 166 -41.97 17.71 14.08
CA GLU A 166 -43.19 16.92 14.35
C GLU A 166 -42.82 15.50 14.83
N ASP A 167 -43.61 14.96 15.74
CA ASP A 167 -43.35 13.70 16.49
C ASP A 167 -43.75 12.43 15.73
N CYS A 168 -43.10 11.29 16.05
CA CYS A 168 -43.82 10.10 16.58
C CYS A 168 -42.94 8.91 17.04
N PHE A 169 -43.02 8.60 18.34
CA PHE A 169 -43.11 7.26 18.97
C PHE A 169 -42.13 6.09 18.62
N ALA A 170 -41.09 5.99 19.47
CA ALA A 170 -40.98 4.96 20.54
C ALA A 170 -40.53 3.49 20.28
N LYS A 171 -39.43 3.16 20.98
CA LYS A 171 -39.12 1.92 21.76
C LYS A 171 -38.76 0.59 21.06
N GLY A 172 -37.51 0.15 21.30
CA GLY A 172 -37.08 -1.25 21.28
C GLY A 172 -35.70 -1.43 21.93
N ALA A 173 -35.56 -2.40 22.84
CA ALA A 173 -34.27 -2.84 23.42
C ALA A 173 -34.19 -4.38 23.26
N ARG A 174 -33.02 -5.03 23.18
CA ARG A 174 -31.99 -5.17 24.22
C ARG A 174 -30.77 -5.95 23.69
N ASN A 175 -29.59 -5.74 24.31
CA ASN A 175 -28.52 -6.72 24.67
C ASN A 175 -27.91 -7.64 23.58
N ASP A 176 -26.67 -8.17 23.67
CA ASP A 176 -25.46 -7.85 24.45
C ASP A 176 -24.25 -8.61 23.82
N ASN A 177 -23.02 -8.13 24.06
CA ASN A 177 -21.74 -8.86 24.04
C ASN A 177 -21.38 -9.79 22.85
N GLU A 178 -20.33 -9.40 22.10
CA GLU A 178 -19.27 -10.36 21.73
C GLU A 178 -17.89 -9.66 21.66
N SER A 179 -16.79 -10.42 21.57
CA SER A 179 -15.45 -9.97 21.98
C SER A 179 -14.73 -9.04 20.99
N THR A 180 -14.27 -7.88 21.46
CA THR A 180 -13.47 -6.91 20.70
C THR A 180 -12.01 -7.35 20.51
N ALA A 181 -11.69 -7.93 19.36
CA ALA A 181 -10.38 -7.76 18.73
C ALA A 181 -10.44 -6.51 17.82
N LEU A 182 -9.46 -5.62 17.92
CA LEU A 182 -9.51 -4.29 17.29
C LEU A 182 -9.42 -4.36 15.76
N SER A 183 -10.51 -3.99 15.09
CA SER A 183 -10.60 -3.81 13.63
C SER A 183 -10.87 -2.33 13.31
N GLU A 184 -9.82 -1.52 13.25
CA GLU A 184 -9.94 -0.06 13.08
C GLU A 184 -9.71 0.40 11.64
N ALA A 185 -10.69 0.10 10.78
CA ALA A 185 -10.92 0.80 9.52
C ALA A 185 -12.30 1.45 9.57
N THR A 186 -12.42 2.56 10.31
CA THR A 186 -13.70 3.23 10.56
C THR A 186 -14.26 3.78 9.25
N ALA A 187 -15.29 3.14 8.69
CA ALA A 187 -16.05 3.69 7.58
C ALA A 187 -16.66 5.04 8.01
N LEU A 188 -16.27 6.12 7.34
CA LEU A 188 -16.65 7.47 7.75
C LEU A 188 -18.17 7.66 7.59
N ASN A 189 -18.86 7.95 8.69
CA ASN A 189 -20.29 8.22 8.67
C ASN A 189 -20.54 9.71 8.42
N LEU A 190 -21.22 10.07 7.31
CA LEU A 190 -21.59 11.45 6.96
C LEU A 190 -22.32 12.19 8.09
N GLU A 191 -23.07 11.50 8.94
CA GLU A 191 -23.74 12.10 10.11
C GLU A 191 -22.76 12.80 11.07
N GLN A 192 -21.49 12.39 11.08
CA GLN A 192 -20.42 12.94 11.93
C GLN A 192 -19.75 14.20 11.36
N TYR A 193 -20.08 14.61 10.14
CA TYR A 193 -19.44 15.72 9.43
C TYR A 193 -20.43 16.80 9.00
N ASP A 194 -20.00 18.06 9.03
CA ASP A 194 -20.66 19.14 8.31
C ASP A 194 -20.14 19.22 6.88
N LEU A 195 -21.06 19.51 5.95
CA LEU A 195 -20.79 19.56 4.52
C LEU A 195 -20.66 21.01 4.07
N VAL A 196 -19.47 21.36 3.60
CA VAL A 196 -19.11 22.73 3.22
C VAL A 196 -19.09 22.84 1.69
N PRO A 197 -20.04 23.54 1.07
CA PRO A 197 -20.08 23.67 -0.38
C PRO A 197 -18.88 24.46 -0.92
N LEU A 198 -18.49 24.15 -2.16
CA LEU A 198 -17.45 24.87 -2.88
C LEU A 198 -18.04 26.05 -3.68
N ARG A 199 -17.43 27.23 -3.53
CA ARG A 199 -17.81 28.45 -4.26
C ARG A 199 -17.10 28.54 -5.60
N GLU A 200 -15.83 28.16 -5.63
CA GLU A 200 -14.93 28.37 -6.75
C GLU A 200 -13.73 27.41 -6.62
N ILE A 201 -13.23 26.93 -7.75
CA ILE A 201 -11.94 26.24 -7.84
C ILE A 201 -11.17 26.90 -8.98
N SER A 202 -9.97 27.38 -8.70
CA SER A 202 -9.07 27.99 -9.70
C SER A 202 -7.69 27.35 -9.64
N THR A 203 -6.84 27.62 -10.62
CA THR A 203 -5.40 27.30 -10.55
C THR A 203 -4.56 28.57 -10.45
N GLU A 204 -3.38 28.45 -9.86
CA GLU A 204 -2.33 29.48 -9.85
C GLU A 204 -0.97 28.82 -10.12
N GLU A 205 -0.07 29.52 -10.81
CA GLU A 205 1.33 29.08 -10.91
C GLU A 205 2.05 29.39 -9.58
N PHE A 206 2.89 28.47 -9.12
CA PHE A 206 3.61 28.56 -7.86
C PHE A 206 5.06 28.09 -8.03
N ASP A 207 5.95 28.69 -7.27
CA ASP A 207 7.38 28.39 -7.19
C ASP A 207 7.81 28.65 -5.74
N GLY A 208 8.16 27.61 -4.99
CA GLY A 208 8.48 27.72 -3.57
C GLY A 208 8.36 26.41 -2.78
N ASP A 209 8.36 26.52 -1.45
CA ASP A 209 8.25 25.37 -0.54
C ASP A 209 6.79 24.95 -0.32
N VAL A 210 6.52 23.66 -0.47
CA VAL A 210 5.24 23.00 -0.13
C VAL A 210 5.42 21.97 0.98
N TYR A 211 4.36 21.73 1.73
CA TYR A 211 4.36 21.03 3.01
C TYR A 211 3.24 19.99 3.10
N ASN A 212 3.45 18.92 3.87
CA ASN A 212 2.39 17.99 4.26
C ASN A 212 2.66 17.50 5.70
N MET A 213 1.71 16.81 6.32
CA MET A 213 1.84 16.28 7.69
C MET A 213 1.31 14.85 7.77
N GLU A 214 1.84 14.10 8.72
CA GLU A 214 1.38 12.75 9.05
C GLU A 214 1.07 12.62 10.53
N VAL A 215 0.02 11.86 10.84
CA VAL A 215 -0.37 11.48 12.19
C VAL A 215 -0.47 9.95 12.30
N ASP A 216 -0.47 9.42 13.52
CA ASP A 216 -0.68 8.00 13.76
C ASP A 216 -2.14 7.54 13.74
N GLU A 217 -2.32 6.22 13.57
CA GLU A 217 -3.57 5.44 13.59
C GLU A 217 -4.61 5.82 12.50
N GLU A 218 -4.62 7.05 11.98
CA GLU A 218 -5.53 7.52 10.94
C GLU A 218 -4.80 8.18 9.77
N HIS A 219 -5.08 7.70 8.55
CA HIS A 219 -4.43 8.18 7.32
C HIS A 219 -4.93 9.55 6.81
N ASN A 220 -5.17 10.50 7.70
CA ASN A 220 -5.81 11.79 7.41
C ASN A 220 -5.61 12.83 8.53
N TYR A 221 -5.87 14.11 8.25
CA TYR A 221 -5.91 15.19 9.25
C TYR A 221 -6.75 16.39 8.77
N LEU A 222 -6.92 17.42 9.61
CA LEU A 222 -7.64 18.66 9.25
C LEU A 222 -6.72 19.80 8.72
N ALA A 223 -6.76 20.06 7.41
CA ALA A 223 -6.07 21.17 6.74
C ALA A 223 -7.06 22.29 6.34
N ASN A 224 -6.82 23.52 6.83
CA ASN A 224 -7.79 24.63 6.81
C ASN A 224 -9.20 24.21 7.27
N PHE A 225 -9.25 23.34 8.29
CA PHE A 225 -10.45 22.68 8.85
C PHE A 225 -11.11 21.59 7.98
N PHE A 226 -10.56 21.27 6.81
CA PHE A 226 -11.06 20.18 5.95
C PHE A 226 -10.32 18.87 6.15
N LEU A 227 -11.05 17.76 6.09
CA LEU A 227 -10.46 16.43 6.14
C LEU A 227 -9.68 16.13 4.84
N VAL A 228 -8.39 15.84 4.99
CA VAL A 228 -7.45 15.56 3.89
C VAL A 228 -6.64 14.29 4.17
N LYS A 229 -6.13 13.62 3.12
CA LYS A 229 -5.29 12.40 3.28
C LYS A 229 -3.86 12.74 3.71
N ASN A 230 -3.26 11.85 4.50
CA ASN A 230 -1.81 11.83 4.75
C ASN A 230 -1.06 11.01 3.66
N CYS A 231 0.21 10.68 3.92
CA CYS A 231 0.97 9.69 3.14
C CYS A 231 0.79 8.26 3.71
N GLN A 232 0.47 7.25 2.88
CA GLN A 232 0.58 5.81 3.27
C GLN A 232 2.04 5.41 3.51
N ASN A 233 2.91 5.83 2.58
CA ASN A 233 4.13 5.07 2.27
C ASN A 233 5.28 5.36 3.23
N TRP A 234 5.04 6.14 4.28
CA TRP A 234 6.04 6.58 5.24
C TRP A 234 6.81 5.39 5.84
N LEU A 235 6.13 4.42 6.46
CA LEU A 235 6.76 3.37 7.25
C LEU A 235 7.93 2.67 6.51
N THR A 236 7.70 2.27 5.26
CA THR A 236 8.68 1.58 4.41
C THR A 236 9.72 2.52 3.80
N SER A 237 9.37 3.77 3.49
CA SER A 237 10.29 4.73 2.87
C SER A 237 11.15 5.52 3.87
N GLN A 238 10.74 5.54 5.14
CA GLN A 238 11.20 6.47 6.17
C GLN A 238 11.72 5.78 7.43
N THR A 239 11.71 4.44 7.43
CA THR A 239 12.74 3.64 8.13
C THR A 239 14.12 4.29 7.95
N LEU A 240 14.49 4.74 6.74
CA LEU A 240 15.73 5.49 6.44
C LEU A 240 15.95 6.81 7.22
N ARG A 241 14.93 7.31 7.92
CA ARG A 241 14.74 8.74 8.18
C ARG A 241 14.28 9.08 9.61
N ASP A 242 13.74 8.13 10.36
CA ASP A 242 13.37 8.32 11.77
C ASP A 242 13.71 7.14 12.68
N PRO A 243 14.58 7.32 13.70
CA PRO A 243 14.78 6.35 14.78
C PRO A 243 13.49 5.98 15.54
N HIS A 244 12.44 6.80 15.46
CA HIS A 244 11.13 6.53 16.06
C HIS A 244 10.10 5.89 15.09
N ALA A 245 10.48 5.56 13.85
CA ALA A 245 9.64 4.79 12.92
C ALA A 245 9.51 3.29 13.30
N GLY A 246 10.08 2.86 14.42
CA GLY A 246 10.00 1.49 14.95
C GLY A 246 10.91 0.46 14.27
N ILE A 247 11.50 0.81 13.12
CA ILE A 247 12.51 0.03 12.40
C ILE A 247 13.63 1.00 12.01
N GLU A 248 14.87 0.70 12.38
CA GLU A 248 16.05 1.47 11.95
C GLU A 248 16.70 0.87 10.69
N PRO A 249 17.38 1.67 9.86
CA PRO A 249 18.15 1.20 8.71
C PRO A 249 19.45 0.58 9.19
N GLN A 250 19.75 -0.61 8.70
CA GLN A 250 21.06 -1.18 8.88
C GLN A 250 21.86 -0.93 7.60
N LEU A 251 22.81 0.00 7.67
CA LEU A 251 23.88 0.09 6.68
C LEU A 251 24.58 -1.25 6.65
N VAL A 252 24.42 -1.96 5.53
CA VAL A 252 24.76 -3.38 5.43
C VAL A 252 25.49 -3.64 4.12
N THR A 253 26.67 -4.26 4.18
CA THR A 253 27.41 -4.66 2.97
C THR A 253 26.84 -5.97 2.40
N ALA A 254 27.21 -6.28 1.16
CA ALA A 254 26.89 -7.56 0.53
C ALA A 254 27.35 -8.76 1.39
N GLU A 255 28.55 -8.69 1.97
CA GLU A 255 29.11 -9.70 2.88
C GLU A 255 28.30 -9.79 4.18
N GLN A 256 27.86 -8.67 4.73
CA GLN A 256 27.07 -8.65 5.96
C GLN A 256 25.67 -9.25 5.74
N MET A 257 24.98 -8.94 4.63
CA MET A 257 23.71 -9.60 4.28
C MET A 257 23.90 -11.11 4.05
N VAL A 258 24.92 -11.51 3.29
CA VAL A 258 25.19 -12.94 3.04
C VAL A 258 25.58 -13.67 4.33
N THR A 259 26.31 -13.03 5.24
CA THR A 259 26.64 -13.55 6.57
C THR A 259 25.40 -13.68 7.46
N LEU A 260 24.49 -12.71 7.41
CA LEU A 260 23.20 -12.75 8.11
C LEU A 260 22.34 -13.92 7.60
N GLY A 261 22.20 -14.05 6.27
CA GLY A 261 21.49 -15.17 5.64
C GLY A 261 22.07 -16.52 6.08
N LYS A 262 23.39 -16.69 6.00
CA LYS A 262 24.08 -17.90 6.47
C LYS A 262 23.85 -18.18 7.96
N ARG A 263 23.84 -17.15 8.82
CA ARG A 263 23.58 -17.28 10.26
C ARG A 263 22.19 -17.85 10.56
N TYR A 264 21.17 -17.45 9.79
CA TYR A 264 19.80 -17.97 9.91
C TYR A 264 19.53 -19.19 9.01
N GLY A 265 20.60 -19.83 8.49
CA GLY A 265 20.49 -21.06 7.69
C GLY A 265 19.85 -20.89 6.31
N ALA A 266 19.78 -19.66 5.80
CA ALA A 266 19.21 -19.38 4.48
C ALA A 266 19.97 -20.12 3.37
N LYS A 267 19.21 -20.56 2.36
CA LYS A 267 19.72 -21.20 1.13
C LYS A 267 19.60 -20.27 -0.08
N LEU A 268 18.71 -19.28 0.00
CA LEU A 268 18.51 -18.26 -1.02
C LEU A 268 18.66 -16.86 -0.44
N VAL A 269 19.03 -15.91 -1.30
CA VAL A 269 18.90 -14.46 -1.07
C VAL A 269 17.96 -13.89 -2.14
N GLY A 270 16.99 -13.08 -1.74
CA GLY A 270 15.97 -12.52 -2.62
C GLY A 270 15.90 -10.99 -2.58
N SER A 271 15.82 -10.34 -3.74
CA SER A 271 15.52 -8.90 -3.84
C SER A 271 14.01 -8.72 -4.07
N SER A 272 13.35 -7.90 -3.24
CA SER A 272 11.89 -7.87 -3.03
C SER A 272 11.41 -6.57 -2.37
N TYR A 273 10.13 -6.50 -2.02
CA TYR A 273 9.40 -5.39 -1.37
C TYR A 273 9.23 -4.13 -2.23
N ASN A 274 10.32 -3.46 -2.59
CA ASN A 274 10.30 -2.50 -3.70
C ASN A 274 10.44 -3.26 -5.04
N GLU A 275 10.28 -2.58 -6.18
CA GLU A 275 10.60 -3.21 -7.47
C GLU A 275 12.13 -3.39 -7.58
N PRO A 276 12.67 -4.63 -7.54
CA PRO A 276 14.11 -4.87 -7.43
C PRO A 276 14.90 -4.33 -8.61
N LEU A 277 14.27 -4.21 -9.80
CA LEU A 277 14.91 -3.71 -11.01
C LEU A 277 15.39 -2.25 -10.88
N ILE A 278 14.75 -1.44 -10.02
CA ILE A 278 15.12 -0.04 -9.77
C ILE A 278 16.52 0.07 -9.12
N THR A 279 16.96 -0.98 -8.43
CA THR A 279 18.25 -1.03 -7.73
C THR A 279 19.03 -2.29 -8.13
N SER A 280 19.08 -2.57 -9.43
CA SER A 280 19.64 -3.81 -9.99
C SER A 280 21.12 -3.99 -9.66
N GLU A 281 21.88 -2.89 -9.66
CA GLU A 281 23.32 -2.84 -9.39
C GLU A 281 23.61 -3.38 -7.98
N TRP A 282 22.90 -2.86 -6.98
CA TRP A 282 22.99 -3.33 -5.60
C TRP A 282 22.58 -4.80 -5.46
N GLY A 283 21.46 -5.19 -6.10
CA GLY A 283 21.03 -6.58 -6.11
C GLY A 283 22.11 -7.52 -6.66
N VAL A 284 22.79 -7.10 -7.74
CA VAL A 284 23.90 -7.84 -8.35
C VAL A 284 25.17 -7.84 -7.49
N GLU A 285 25.49 -6.78 -6.75
CA GLU A 285 26.58 -6.78 -5.77
C GLU A 285 26.35 -7.79 -4.64
N VAL A 286 25.15 -7.80 -4.05
CA VAL A 286 24.74 -8.79 -3.05
C VAL A 286 24.83 -10.20 -3.62
N PHE A 287 24.34 -10.42 -4.85
CA PHE A 287 24.30 -11.74 -5.47
C PHE A 287 25.66 -12.29 -5.90
N LYS A 288 26.63 -11.43 -6.27
CA LYS A 288 28.03 -11.85 -6.47
C LYS A 288 28.58 -12.52 -5.21
N VAL A 289 28.42 -11.88 -4.05
CA VAL A 289 28.89 -12.41 -2.76
C VAL A 289 28.07 -13.62 -2.31
N ALA A 290 26.76 -13.63 -2.57
CA ALA A 290 25.87 -14.74 -2.24
C ALA A 290 26.25 -16.03 -3.00
N LYS A 291 26.49 -15.93 -4.33
CA LYS A 291 26.94 -17.06 -5.16
C LYS A 291 28.32 -17.58 -4.75
N GLN A 292 29.28 -16.70 -4.45
CA GLN A 292 30.59 -17.10 -3.89
C GLN A 292 30.44 -17.88 -2.57
N ASN A 293 29.36 -17.63 -1.83
CA ASN A 293 29.05 -18.28 -0.56
C ASN A 293 28.17 -19.54 -0.68
N GLY A 294 27.82 -19.96 -1.90
CA GLY A 294 26.99 -21.14 -2.17
C GLY A 294 25.47 -20.92 -1.99
N LEU A 295 25.01 -19.66 -1.99
CA LEU A 295 23.59 -19.32 -1.93
C LEU A 295 23.01 -19.13 -3.34
N ARG A 296 21.75 -19.52 -3.52
CA ARG A 296 20.97 -19.19 -4.73
C ARG A 296 20.42 -17.76 -4.63
N CYS A 297 20.16 -17.12 -5.76
CA CYS A 297 19.75 -15.72 -5.82
C CYS A 297 18.46 -15.56 -6.62
N VAL A 298 17.49 -14.78 -6.12
CA VAL A 298 16.18 -14.62 -6.76
C VAL A 298 15.66 -13.18 -6.79
N TYR A 299 14.89 -12.81 -7.83
CA TYR A 299 14.15 -11.54 -7.89
C TYR A 299 12.65 -11.76 -7.72
N ILE A 300 12.00 -10.86 -6.98
CA ILE A 300 10.55 -10.79 -6.77
C ILE A 300 10.09 -9.45 -7.36
N SER A 301 9.46 -9.46 -8.54
CA SER A 301 9.24 -8.28 -9.38
C SER A 301 7.79 -8.19 -9.87
N ASN A 302 7.37 -6.98 -10.27
CA ASN A 302 6.12 -6.71 -10.97
C ASN A 302 6.16 -7.10 -12.47
N GLY A 303 7.34 -7.46 -12.99
CA GLY A 303 7.52 -7.96 -14.36
C GLY A 303 7.61 -6.89 -15.45
N ASN A 304 7.60 -5.59 -15.14
CA ASN A 304 7.82 -4.52 -16.12
C ASN A 304 9.32 -4.28 -16.37
N THR A 305 9.96 -5.22 -17.08
CA THR A 305 11.42 -5.27 -17.27
C THR A 305 11.85 -5.08 -18.73
N THR A 306 13.13 -4.77 -18.94
CA THR A 306 13.74 -4.60 -20.27
C THR A 306 14.73 -5.75 -20.56
N PRO A 307 15.09 -6.01 -21.84
CA PRO A 307 16.08 -7.03 -22.17
C PRO A 307 17.44 -6.78 -21.49
N GLU A 308 17.89 -5.53 -21.46
CA GLU A 308 19.23 -5.14 -21.00
C GLU A 308 19.43 -5.42 -19.51
N VAL A 309 18.42 -5.14 -18.68
CA VAL A 309 18.50 -5.42 -17.23
C VAL A 309 18.38 -6.92 -16.95
N LEU A 310 17.58 -7.66 -17.73
CA LEU A 310 17.55 -9.13 -17.64
C LEU A 310 18.91 -9.75 -18.01
N GLU A 311 19.55 -9.29 -19.08
CA GLU A 311 20.89 -9.72 -19.48
C GLU A 311 21.94 -9.39 -18.41
N TYR A 312 21.87 -8.21 -17.80
CA TYR A 312 22.75 -7.77 -16.71
C TYR A 312 22.66 -8.67 -15.47
N ILE A 313 21.44 -9.01 -15.01
CA ILE A 313 21.26 -9.85 -13.82
C ILE A 313 21.44 -11.35 -14.10
N ARG A 314 21.34 -11.79 -15.37
CA ARG A 314 21.28 -13.22 -15.75
C ARG A 314 22.40 -14.11 -15.18
N PRO A 315 23.68 -13.69 -15.09
CA PRO A 315 24.74 -14.50 -14.49
C PRO A 315 24.60 -14.68 -12.97
N TYR A 316 23.88 -13.77 -12.32
CA TYR A 316 23.81 -13.63 -10.86
C TYR A 316 22.49 -14.10 -10.26
N VAL A 317 21.45 -14.32 -11.08
CA VAL A 317 20.11 -14.74 -10.63
C VAL A 317 19.80 -16.16 -11.11
N ASP A 318 19.41 -17.03 -10.17
CA ASP A 318 19.01 -18.42 -10.44
C ASP A 318 17.51 -18.54 -10.77
N GLY A 319 16.68 -17.69 -10.15
CA GLY A 319 15.23 -17.69 -10.37
C GLY A 319 14.58 -16.31 -10.27
N TYR A 320 13.45 -16.15 -10.91
CA TYR A 320 12.76 -14.88 -11.07
C TYR A 320 11.26 -15.10 -10.88
N LYS A 321 10.61 -14.27 -10.06
CA LYS A 321 9.17 -14.33 -9.83
C LYS A 321 8.49 -13.04 -10.31
N ILE A 322 7.39 -13.20 -11.04
CA ILE A 322 6.59 -12.09 -11.60
C ILE A 322 5.21 -12.05 -10.93
N ASP A 323 4.72 -10.85 -10.61
CA ASP A 323 3.29 -10.62 -10.35
C ASP A 323 2.53 -10.37 -11.67
N LEU A 324 1.76 -11.36 -12.14
CA LEU A 324 0.76 -11.15 -13.18
C LEU A 324 -0.54 -10.71 -12.51
N LYS A 325 -0.81 -9.40 -12.50
CA LYS A 325 -1.86 -8.81 -11.63
C LYS A 325 -3.28 -8.84 -12.20
N THR A 326 -3.44 -8.89 -13.52
CA THR A 326 -4.73 -8.94 -14.23
C THR A 326 -4.47 -9.25 -15.72
N MET A 327 -5.39 -9.93 -16.42
CA MET A 327 -5.33 -10.06 -17.89
C MET A 327 -6.06 -8.91 -18.61
N ASN A 328 -6.64 -7.98 -17.86
CA ASN A 328 -7.32 -6.81 -18.39
C ASN A 328 -6.37 -5.61 -18.45
N ASP A 329 -5.83 -5.30 -19.64
CA ASP A 329 -4.90 -4.20 -19.90
C ASP A 329 -5.45 -2.79 -19.51
N LYS A 330 -6.79 -2.61 -19.44
CA LYS A 330 -7.39 -1.39 -18.89
C LYS A 330 -7.29 -1.34 -17.36
N ASN A 331 -7.44 -2.48 -16.67
CA ASN A 331 -7.20 -2.58 -15.23
C ASN A 331 -5.70 -2.48 -14.90
N TYR A 332 -4.81 -3.07 -15.72
CA TYR A 332 -3.36 -3.00 -15.50
C TYR A 332 -2.83 -1.56 -15.50
N ARG A 333 -3.35 -0.70 -16.37
CA ARG A 333 -3.00 0.74 -16.38
C ARG A 333 -3.44 1.50 -15.13
N LYS A 334 -4.53 1.08 -14.45
CA LYS A 334 -4.89 1.64 -13.13
C LYS A 334 -3.83 1.36 -12.06
N LEU A 335 -3.10 0.25 -12.22
CA LEU A 335 -2.01 -0.18 -11.34
C LEU A 335 -0.64 0.39 -11.77
N GLY A 336 -0.60 1.33 -12.73
CA GLY A 336 0.62 1.96 -13.23
C GLY A 336 1.45 1.11 -14.19
N GLY A 337 0.96 -0.06 -14.61
CA GLY A 337 1.67 -0.97 -15.54
C GLY A 337 1.02 -1.07 -16.93
N VAL A 338 1.71 -1.74 -17.84
CA VAL A 338 1.18 -2.14 -19.17
C VAL A 338 1.22 -3.65 -19.24
N LEU A 339 0.10 -4.30 -19.56
CA LEU A 339 0.00 -5.77 -19.52
C LEU A 339 1.01 -6.42 -20.47
N GLN A 340 1.09 -5.94 -21.72
CA GLN A 340 1.96 -6.55 -22.73
C GLN A 340 3.44 -6.60 -22.30
N ASN A 341 3.93 -5.57 -21.59
CA ASN A 341 5.30 -5.56 -21.06
C ASN A 341 5.54 -6.74 -20.10
N VAL A 342 4.56 -7.04 -19.25
CA VAL A 342 4.63 -8.13 -18.26
C VAL A 342 4.52 -9.49 -18.94
N LEU A 343 3.67 -9.63 -19.96
CA LEU A 343 3.58 -10.85 -20.79
C LEU A 343 4.90 -11.11 -21.55
N ASP A 344 5.40 -10.12 -22.30
CA ASP A 344 6.67 -10.22 -23.03
C ASP A 344 7.85 -10.54 -22.10
N SER A 345 7.81 -10.01 -20.87
CA SER A 345 8.79 -10.30 -19.83
C SER A 345 8.64 -11.71 -19.25
N ILE A 346 7.42 -12.20 -19.02
CA ILE A 346 7.16 -13.57 -18.59
C ILE A 346 7.77 -14.57 -19.58
N LYS A 347 7.53 -14.33 -20.87
CA LYS A 347 8.10 -15.13 -21.95
C LYS A 347 9.64 -15.03 -21.98
N ARG A 348 10.20 -13.82 -21.95
CA ARG A 348 11.66 -13.62 -22.00
C ARG A 348 12.41 -14.22 -20.80
N VAL A 349 11.85 -14.11 -19.60
CA VAL A 349 12.41 -14.72 -18.38
C VAL A 349 12.46 -16.25 -18.51
N TYR A 350 11.43 -16.87 -19.09
CA TYR A 350 11.44 -18.30 -19.40
C TYR A 350 12.46 -18.66 -20.49
N GLU A 351 12.49 -17.92 -21.61
CA GLU A 351 13.42 -18.15 -22.73
C GLU A 351 14.90 -18.00 -22.33
N MET A 352 15.22 -17.13 -21.36
CA MET A 352 16.56 -16.98 -20.79
C MET A 352 16.93 -18.08 -19.77
N GLY A 353 16.00 -18.98 -19.43
CA GLY A 353 16.23 -20.13 -18.56
C GLY A 353 16.44 -19.77 -17.08
N PHE A 354 15.78 -18.71 -16.58
CA PHE A 354 15.61 -18.54 -15.14
C PHE A 354 14.63 -19.60 -14.61
N TRP A 355 14.77 -20.04 -13.35
CA TRP A 355 13.66 -20.73 -12.68
C TRP A 355 12.54 -19.73 -12.45
N HIS A 356 11.35 -19.97 -13.01
CA HIS A 356 10.30 -18.96 -13.11
C HIS A 356 9.03 -19.38 -12.37
N GLU A 357 8.59 -18.58 -11.40
CA GLU A 357 7.31 -18.73 -10.68
C GLU A 357 6.44 -17.48 -10.93
N ILE A 358 5.14 -17.64 -11.15
CA ILE A 358 4.21 -16.51 -11.39
C ILE A 358 3.18 -16.45 -10.26
N VAL A 359 2.96 -15.25 -9.72
CA VAL A 359 1.97 -14.99 -8.66
C VAL A 359 0.86 -14.09 -9.21
N THR A 360 -0.39 -14.42 -8.87
CA THR A 360 -1.55 -13.55 -9.05
C THR A 360 -2.25 -13.39 -7.71
N LEU A 361 -2.32 -12.14 -7.21
CA LEU A 361 -3.12 -11.78 -6.05
C LEU A 361 -4.58 -11.70 -6.51
N ILE A 362 -5.41 -12.63 -6.05
CA ILE A 362 -6.80 -12.76 -6.49
C ILE A 362 -7.66 -11.77 -5.68
N VAL A 363 -8.23 -10.78 -6.33
CA VAL A 363 -9.02 -9.69 -5.75
C VAL A 363 -10.49 -9.82 -6.23
N PRO A 364 -11.45 -10.16 -5.34
CA PRO A 364 -12.85 -10.40 -5.70
C PRO A 364 -13.49 -9.23 -6.45
N GLY A 365 -14.02 -9.49 -7.65
CA GLY A 365 -14.63 -8.48 -8.52
C GLY A 365 -13.64 -7.60 -9.31
N PHE A 366 -12.32 -7.82 -9.18
CA PHE A 366 -11.30 -7.10 -9.97
C PHE A 366 -10.62 -7.99 -11.01
N ASN A 367 -10.23 -9.23 -10.64
CA ASN A 367 -9.51 -10.18 -11.50
C ASN A 367 -9.87 -11.66 -11.25
N ASP A 368 -10.95 -11.94 -10.51
CA ASP A 368 -11.33 -13.32 -10.13
C ASP A 368 -12.44 -13.94 -11.00
N SER A 369 -12.80 -13.33 -12.14
CA SER A 369 -13.77 -13.96 -13.06
C SER A 369 -13.19 -15.25 -13.64
N THR A 370 -14.07 -16.21 -13.99
CA THR A 370 -13.63 -17.50 -14.54
C THR A 370 -12.89 -17.30 -15.88
N GLU A 371 -13.32 -16.31 -16.65
CA GLU A 371 -12.72 -15.91 -17.92
C GLU A 371 -11.30 -15.37 -17.72
N GLU A 372 -11.10 -14.43 -16.78
CA GLU A 372 -9.79 -13.81 -16.54
C GLU A 372 -8.78 -14.79 -15.92
N LEU A 373 -9.25 -15.66 -15.02
CA LEU A 373 -8.42 -16.73 -14.45
C LEU A 373 -8.04 -17.78 -15.51
N MET A 374 -8.95 -18.08 -16.45
CA MET A 374 -8.69 -19.00 -17.56
C MET A 374 -7.72 -18.38 -18.57
N ASP A 375 -7.89 -17.11 -18.94
CA ASP A 375 -6.95 -16.38 -19.80
C ASP A 375 -5.54 -16.34 -19.19
N ALA A 376 -5.43 -16.08 -17.88
CA ALA A 376 -4.15 -16.10 -17.17
C ALA A 376 -3.50 -17.50 -17.20
N ALA A 377 -4.27 -18.54 -16.86
CA ALA A 377 -3.77 -19.91 -16.84
C ALA A 377 -3.37 -20.42 -18.24
N GLN A 378 -4.18 -20.14 -19.27
CA GLN A 378 -3.86 -20.48 -20.66
C GLN A 378 -2.63 -19.72 -21.16
N TYR A 379 -2.49 -18.44 -20.81
CA TYR A 379 -1.30 -17.67 -21.16
C TYR A 379 -0.03 -18.28 -20.55
N ILE A 380 -0.02 -18.55 -19.24
CA ILE A 380 1.12 -19.19 -18.55
C ILE A 380 1.42 -20.55 -19.21
N ARG A 381 0.37 -21.35 -19.45
CA ARG A 381 0.46 -22.67 -20.09
C ARG A 381 1.05 -22.64 -21.51
N SER A 382 0.84 -21.55 -22.24
CA SER A 382 1.39 -21.33 -23.58
C SER A 382 2.90 -21.05 -23.58
N VAL A 383 3.43 -20.54 -22.46
CA VAL A 383 4.87 -20.39 -22.22
C VAL A 383 5.44 -21.71 -21.71
N SER A 384 4.85 -22.31 -20.67
CA SER A 384 5.16 -23.67 -20.21
C SER A 384 4.11 -24.21 -19.21
N PRO A 385 3.77 -25.52 -19.23
CA PRO A 385 3.00 -26.14 -18.14
C PRO A 385 3.73 -26.16 -16.79
N ASP A 386 5.06 -26.07 -16.83
CA ASP A 386 5.94 -26.36 -15.71
C ASP A 386 6.29 -25.11 -14.88
N ILE A 387 5.89 -23.91 -15.34
CA ILE A 387 5.94 -22.67 -14.57
C ILE A 387 4.89 -22.75 -13.45
N PRO A 388 5.28 -22.70 -12.16
CA PRO A 388 4.32 -22.66 -11.07
C PRO A 388 3.47 -21.40 -11.11
N TRP A 389 2.15 -21.56 -11.07
CA TRP A 389 1.22 -20.46 -10.84
C TRP A 389 0.74 -20.45 -9.39
N HIS A 390 0.76 -19.28 -8.77
CA HIS A 390 0.44 -19.08 -7.36
C HIS A 390 -0.72 -18.09 -7.24
N VAL A 391 -1.89 -18.59 -6.84
CA VAL A 391 -3.09 -17.78 -6.59
C VAL A 391 -3.18 -17.44 -5.10
N THR A 392 -3.05 -16.16 -4.74
CA THR A 392 -2.92 -15.72 -3.34
C THR A 392 -4.09 -14.86 -2.89
N ALA A 393 -4.51 -15.00 -1.63
CA ALA A 393 -5.59 -14.18 -1.08
C ALA A 393 -5.19 -12.72 -0.94
N TYR A 394 -6.09 -11.85 -1.38
CA TYR A 394 -6.14 -10.43 -1.08
C TYR A 394 -6.82 -10.17 0.28
N HIS A 395 -6.35 -9.14 0.96
CA HIS A 395 -6.93 -8.61 2.19
C HIS A 395 -7.08 -7.07 2.11
N GLN A 396 -8.14 -6.56 2.73
CA GLN A 396 -8.55 -5.15 2.64
C GLN A 396 -7.60 -4.21 3.42
N ASP A 397 -6.64 -3.59 2.72
CA ASP A 397 -5.59 -2.73 3.31
C ASP A 397 -5.44 -1.33 2.63
N TYR A 398 -5.02 -0.32 3.42
CA TYR A 398 -4.72 1.10 3.08
C TYR A 398 -5.86 1.88 2.38
N ASN A 399 -6.21 1.57 1.13
CA ASN A 399 -7.27 2.26 0.37
C ASN A 399 -8.13 1.35 -0.54
N MET A 400 -7.78 0.09 -0.79
CA MET A 400 -8.50 -0.76 -1.77
C MET A 400 -9.67 -1.51 -1.12
N THR A 401 -10.43 -0.80 -0.28
CA THR A 401 -11.53 -1.33 0.54
C THR A 401 -12.84 -1.54 -0.24
N ASP A 402 -12.82 -1.32 -1.55
CA ASP A 402 -13.93 -1.49 -2.50
C ASP A 402 -14.12 -2.95 -2.95
N HIS A 403 -13.17 -3.83 -2.63
CA HIS A 403 -13.20 -5.26 -2.94
C HIS A 403 -13.19 -6.11 -1.65
N ASP A 404 -13.94 -7.21 -1.64
CA ASP A 404 -14.01 -8.14 -0.49
C ASP A 404 -12.68 -8.86 -0.20
N ASN A 405 -12.52 -9.36 1.03
CA ASN A 405 -11.42 -10.28 1.38
C ASN A 405 -11.57 -11.60 0.60
N THR A 406 -10.48 -12.12 0.02
CA THR A 406 -10.55 -13.34 -0.81
C THR A 406 -10.89 -14.56 0.01
N THR A 407 -11.94 -15.27 -0.38
CA THR A 407 -12.34 -16.51 0.29
C THR A 407 -11.43 -17.68 -0.12
N ALA A 408 -11.30 -18.69 0.75
CA ALA A 408 -10.63 -19.93 0.39
C ALA A 408 -11.29 -20.63 -0.82
N GLN A 409 -12.62 -20.50 -0.97
CA GLN A 409 -13.35 -21.04 -2.13
C GLN A 409 -12.98 -20.32 -3.44
N THR A 410 -12.71 -19.02 -3.39
CA THR A 410 -12.23 -18.23 -4.53
C THR A 410 -10.85 -18.72 -4.99
N LEU A 411 -9.94 -18.99 -4.05
CA LEU A 411 -8.62 -19.55 -4.36
C LEU A 411 -8.67 -21.00 -4.85
N ILE A 412 -9.53 -21.83 -4.27
CA ILE A 412 -9.77 -23.21 -4.72
C ILE A 412 -10.23 -23.21 -6.17
N ARG A 413 -11.26 -22.41 -6.51
CA ARG A 413 -11.74 -22.25 -7.90
C ARG A 413 -10.63 -21.77 -8.85
N ALA A 414 -9.82 -20.81 -8.43
CA ALA A 414 -8.71 -20.30 -9.24
C ALA A 414 -7.62 -21.37 -9.47
N ALA A 415 -7.33 -22.20 -8.47
CA ALA A 415 -6.39 -23.31 -8.59
C ALA A 415 -6.94 -24.45 -9.47
N GLU A 416 -8.23 -24.75 -9.37
CA GLU A 416 -8.95 -25.69 -10.24
C GLU A 416 -8.89 -25.26 -11.71
N ILE A 417 -9.24 -24.00 -12.01
CA ILE A 417 -9.12 -23.40 -13.36
C ILE A 417 -7.68 -23.52 -13.90
N GLY A 418 -6.68 -23.29 -13.05
CA GLY A 418 -5.27 -23.43 -13.45
C GLY A 418 -4.89 -24.86 -13.87
N LEU A 419 -5.39 -25.87 -13.15
CA LEU A 419 -5.16 -27.28 -13.49
C LEU A 419 -5.99 -27.73 -14.69
N GLU A 420 -7.22 -27.21 -14.86
CA GLU A 420 -8.08 -27.47 -16.03
C GLU A 420 -7.48 -26.89 -17.32
N ALA A 421 -6.84 -25.72 -17.24
CA ALA A 421 -6.02 -25.16 -18.33
C ALA A 421 -4.76 -26.01 -18.62
N GLY A 422 -4.44 -26.99 -17.78
CA GLY A 422 -3.36 -27.96 -18.00
C GLY A 422 -1.99 -27.54 -17.45
N LEU A 423 -1.92 -26.59 -16.50
CA LEU A 423 -0.70 -26.34 -15.74
C LEU A 423 -0.38 -27.54 -14.83
N HIS A 424 0.89 -27.88 -14.66
CA HIS A 424 1.31 -29.01 -13.82
C HIS A 424 1.40 -28.65 -12.34
N PHE A 425 1.63 -27.37 -12.02
CA PHE A 425 1.85 -26.89 -10.66
C PHE A 425 1.07 -25.59 -10.40
N VAL A 426 -0.04 -25.70 -9.66
CA VAL A 426 -0.83 -24.55 -9.24
C VAL A 426 -1.00 -24.60 -7.72
N TYR A 427 -0.72 -23.47 -7.07
CA TYR A 427 -0.67 -23.37 -5.62
C TYR A 427 -1.59 -22.25 -5.12
N ALA A 428 -2.38 -22.52 -4.09
CA ALA A 428 -3.16 -21.51 -3.39
C ALA A 428 -2.40 -21.03 -2.13
N GLY A 429 -2.43 -19.73 -1.84
CA GLY A 429 -1.61 -19.11 -0.79
C GLY A 429 -2.31 -18.02 0.04
N ASN A 430 -1.58 -17.51 1.04
CA ASN A 430 -2.02 -16.54 2.06
C ASN A 430 -3.12 -17.02 3.03
N LEU A 431 -3.70 -18.21 2.88
CA LEU A 431 -4.70 -18.77 3.81
C LEU A 431 -4.31 -20.17 4.37
N PRO A 432 -3.28 -20.27 5.24
CA PRO A 432 -2.72 -21.55 5.70
C PRO A 432 -3.74 -22.51 6.32
N GLY A 433 -3.74 -23.75 5.84
CA GLY A 433 -4.66 -24.81 6.24
C GLY A 433 -6.08 -24.69 5.68
N ARG A 434 -6.40 -23.65 4.89
CA ARG A 434 -7.78 -23.38 4.43
C ARG A 434 -8.04 -23.76 2.98
N VAL A 435 -6.99 -24.00 2.19
CA VAL A 435 -7.08 -24.27 0.73
C VAL A 435 -6.81 -25.73 0.36
N GLY A 436 -6.88 -26.64 1.34
CA GLY A 436 -6.86 -28.09 1.11
C GLY A 436 -5.59 -28.60 0.40
N PRO A 437 -5.69 -29.32 -0.74
CA PRO A 437 -4.53 -29.89 -1.40
C PRO A 437 -3.62 -28.84 -2.03
N TYR A 438 -4.10 -27.64 -2.33
CA TYR A 438 -3.39 -26.64 -3.14
C TYR A 438 -2.21 -25.94 -2.43
N GLU A 439 -1.89 -26.31 -1.19
CA GLU A 439 -0.59 -25.96 -0.56
C GLU A 439 0.53 -26.95 -0.91
N ASN A 440 0.17 -28.16 -1.36
CA ASN A 440 1.07 -29.30 -1.55
C ASN A 440 1.52 -29.43 -3.01
N THR A 441 2.71 -29.98 -3.22
CA THR A 441 3.19 -30.36 -4.56
C THR A 441 2.83 -31.82 -4.83
N TYR A 442 2.13 -32.10 -5.92
CA TYR A 442 1.83 -33.46 -6.39
C TYR A 442 2.61 -33.79 -7.67
N CYS A 443 2.80 -35.07 -7.96
CA CYS A 443 3.40 -35.51 -9.22
C CYS A 443 2.39 -35.42 -10.37
N PRO A 444 2.62 -34.62 -11.45
CA PRO A 444 1.63 -34.42 -12.51
C PRO A 444 1.23 -35.73 -13.21
N LYS A 445 2.16 -36.69 -13.32
CA LYS A 445 1.94 -38.00 -13.96
C LYS A 445 1.23 -39.07 -13.12
N CYS A 446 1.29 -39.01 -11.79
CA CYS A 446 0.76 -40.10 -10.94
C CYS A 446 0.02 -39.61 -9.67
N ASN A 447 -0.31 -38.32 -9.63
CA ASN A 447 -1.00 -37.58 -8.58
C ASN A 447 -0.67 -38.02 -7.15
N SER A 448 0.61 -38.27 -6.89
CA SER A 448 1.08 -38.70 -5.56
C SER A 448 1.75 -37.52 -4.88
N PRO A 449 1.49 -37.26 -3.58
CA PRO A 449 2.03 -36.10 -2.90
C PRO A 449 3.57 -36.21 -2.86
N LEU A 450 4.24 -35.13 -3.21
CA LEU A 450 5.69 -35.01 -3.31
C LEU A 450 6.25 -34.11 -2.22
N ILE A 451 5.59 -32.97 -1.97
CA ILE A 451 5.91 -32.07 -0.87
C ILE A 451 4.61 -31.70 -0.18
N GLU A 452 4.54 -31.94 1.14
CA GLU A 452 3.39 -31.67 1.99
C GLU A 452 3.70 -30.46 2.88
N ARG A 453 2.73 -29.54 3.02
CA ARG A 453 2.92 -28.21 3.62
C ARG A 453 1.79 -27.80 4.56
N TYR A 454 2.09 -26.81 5.39
CA TYR A 454 1.13 -25.97 6.09
C TYR A 454 1.64 -24.52 6.02
N GLY A 455 1.11 -23.73 5.10
CA GLY A 455 1.66 -22.44 4.70
C GLY A 455 3.13 -22.55 4.28
N TYR A 456 4.02 -21.84 4.98
CA TYR A 456 5.46 -21.88 4.72
C TYR A 456 6.19 -23.09 5.33
N HIS A 457 5.56 -23.85 6.23
CA HIS A 457 6.18 -25.02 6.84
C HIS A 457 6.04 -26.24 5.92
N ILE A 458 7.17 -26.85 5.52
CA ILE A 458 7.18 -28.17 4.90
C ILE A 458 7.16 -29.23 6.01
N SER A 459 6.12 -30.06 6.02
CA SER A 459 6.03 -31.24 6.90
C SER A 459 6.71 -32.47 6.28
N GLN A 460 6.77 -32.55 4.95
CA GLN A 460 7.43 -33.64 4.23
C GLN A 460 7.91 -33.18 2.84
N ASP A 461 9.13 -33.57 2.46
CA ASP A 461 9.67 -33.41 1.10
C ASP A 461 10.25 -34.75 0.63
N LYS A 462 9.72 -35.26 -0.50
CA LYS A 462 10.15 -36.51 -1.15
C LYS A 462 11.13 -36.25 -2.31
N LEU A 463 11.34 -35.01 -2.74
CA LEU A 463 12.11 -34.57 -3.91
C LEU A 463 13.52 -34.08 -3.58
N SER A 464 13.74 -33.52 -2.38
CA SER A 464 15.04 -33.00 -1.90
C SER A 464 16.27 -33.77 -2.41
N GLY A 465 17.19 -33.06 -3.07
CA GLY A 465 18.43 -33.60 -3.64
C GLY A 465 18.29 -34.44 -4.92
N ARG A 466 17.07 -34.90 -5.25
CA ARG A 466 16.80 -35.86 -6.33
C ARG A 466 16.04 -35.27 -7.51
N GLY A 467 15.00 -34.47 -7.27
CA GLY A 467 14.16 -33.89 -8.32
C GLY A 467 13.30 -34.88 -9.10
N VAL A 468 13.11 -36.11 -8.60
CA VAL A 468 12.31 -37.16 -9.26
C VAL A 468 11.25 -37.74 -8.33
N CYS A 469 10.07 -38.04 -8.87
CA CYS A 469 8.99 -38.70 -8.15
C CYS A 469 9.38 -40.14 -7.78
N PRO A 470 9.43 -40.50 -6.48
CA PRO A 470 9.88 -41.83 -6.04
C PRO A 470 8.91 -42.98 -6.38
N LYS A 471 7.71 -42.68 -6.92
CA LYS A 471 6.69 -43.69 -7.27
C LYS A 471 6.69 -44.07 -8.76
N CYS A 472 6.94 -43.10 -9.65
CA CYS A 472 6.83 -43.31 -11.10
C CYS A 472 8.08 -42.87 -11.90
N GLY A 473 9.12 -42.35 -11.22
CA GLY A 473 10.37 -41.91 -11.84
C GLY A 473 10.31 -40.57 -12.56
N GLU A 474 9.16 -39.87 -12.55
CA GLU A 474 9.01 -38.60 -13.28
C GLU A 474 9.94 -37.51 -12.76
N GLU A 475 10.67 -36.86 -13.66
CA GLU A 475 11.43 -35.65 -13.35
C GLU A 475 10.47 -34.50 -13.03
N ILE A 476 10.74 -33.79 -11.94
CA ILE A 476 9.91 -32.70 -11.43
C ILE A 476 10.68 -31.39 -11.63
N PRO A 477 10.15 -30.43 -12.38
CA PRO A 477 10.75 -29.11 -12.55
C PRO A 477 11.06 -28.43 -11.20
N GLY A 478 12.26 -27.87 -11.08
CA GLY A 478 12.70 -27.14 -9.88
C GLY A 478 14.20 -27.16 -9.65
N ILE A 479 14.68 -26.30 -8.74
CA ILE A 479 16.08 -26.26 -8.31
C ILE A 479 16.24 -27.17 -7.07
N TRP A 480 16.63 -28.43 -7.30
CA TRP A 480 16.73 -29.46 -6.24
C TRP A 480 18.15 -29.68 -5.68
N LYS A 481 19.13 -28.86 -6.11
CA LYS A 481 20.56 -28.99 -5.79
C LYS A 481 21.23 -27.62 -5.63
#